data_AF-A0A1I0CYC3-F1
#
_entry.id   AF-A0A1I0CYC3-F1
#
_cell.length_a   1.000
_cell.length_b   1.000
_cell.length_c   1.000
_cell.angle_alpha   90.00
_cell.angle_beta   90.00
_cell.angle_gamma   90.00
#
_symmetry.space_group_name_H-M   'P 1'
#
loop_
_entity.id
_entity.type
_entity.pdbx_description
1 polymer ?
#
loop_
_entity_poly.entity_id
_entity_poly.type
_entity_poly.pdbx_seq_one_letter_code
_entity_poly.pdbx_strand_id
1 'polypeptide(L)'
;MKRRVWQTILAAACLLSLSLTGVVWAAPEAAKEAVVGENMAEETAAEQSPVKLTTREITIMVLEPDEEAVFPENARQVVVNIDGNRVTGYLQGENDGFCLFYGMNESGQKHVYRYDLEERTIQRYVPDSDFTQQMYDNAMNRYDHLADEYSQLRRLFVMLALASALR
;
A
#
# COMPACT_ATOMS: atom_id res chain seq x y z
N MET A 1 -10.31 2.68 56.62
CA MET A 1 -10.87 2.24 55.31
C MET A 1 -10.72 3.23 54.15
N LYS A 2 -10.15 4.44 54.30
CA LYS A 2 -9.99 5.40 53.18
C LYS A 2 -8.65 5.35 52.42
N ARG A 3 -7.63 4.69 52.95
CA ARG A 3 -6.28 4.64 52.32
C ARG A 3 -6.08 3.49 51.31
N ARG A 4 -6.92 2.45 51.35
CA ARG A 4 -6.88 1.36 50.35
C ARG A 4 -7.54 1.74 49.02
N VAL A 5 -8.48 2.69 49.05
CA VAL A 5 -9.20 3.16 47.85
C VAL A 5 -8.32 4.09 46.98
N TRP A 6 -7.39 4.83 47.59
CA TRP A 6 -6.50 5.73 46.85
C TRP A 6 -5.31 5.01 46.20
N GLN A 7 -4.83 3.90 46.79
CA GLN A 7 -3.83 3.05 46.15
C GLN A 7 -4.40 2.26 44.96
N THR A 8 -5.68 1.88 44.98
CA THR A 8 -6.34 1.26 43.82
C THR A 8 -6.58 2.26 42.68
N ILE A 9 -6.82 3.54 42.98
CA ILE A 9 -7.02 4.58 41.96
C ILE A 9 -5.69 4.98 41.29
N LEU A 10 -4.59 5.03 42.04
CA LEU A 10 -3.26 5.33 41.49
C LEU A 10 -2.64 4.17 40.70
N ALA A 11 -2.96 2.91 41.02
CA ALA A 11 -2.55 1.76 40.22
C ALA A 11 -3.34 1.64 38.89
N ALA A 12 -4.59 2.12 38.86
CA ALA A 12 -5.43 2.11 37.65
C ALA A 12 -5.05 3.20 36.64
N ALA A 13 -4.48 4.33 37.09
CA ALA A 13 -4.03 5.41 36.20
C ALA A 13 -2.67 5.14 35.54
N CYS A 14 -1.86 4.22 36.08
CA CYS A 14 -0.54 3.88 35.54
C CYS A 14 -0.56 2.71 34.54
N LEU A 15 -1.71 2.03 34.37
CA LEU A 15 -1.92 0.98 33.37
C LEU A 15 -2.71 1.46 32.14
N LEU A 16 -3.04 2.75 32.05
CA LEU A 16 -3.69 3.35 30.87
C LEU A 16 -2.72 4.11 29.95
N SER A 17 -1.42 4.14 30.27
CA SER A 17 -0.38 4.74 29.42
C SER A 17 0.52 3.74 28.68
N LEU A 18 0.33 2.43 28.84
CA LEU A 18 1.11 1.40 28.15
C LEU A 18 0.21 0.31 27.54
N SER A 19 -0.58 0.65 26.51
CA SER A 19 -0.98 -0.33 25.49
C SER A 19 -1.70 0.39 24.33
N LEU A 20 -0.95 1.12 23.52
CA LEU A 20 -1.43 1.53 22.18
C LEU A 20 -0.38 1.18 21.11
N THR A 21 0.13 -0.04 21.19
CA THR A 21 0.75 -0.74 20.06
C THR A 21 0.27 -2.17 20.12
N GLY A 22 -0.76 -2.49 19.34
CA GLY A 22 -1.36 -3.82 19.36
C GLY A 22 -2.75 -3.83 18.74
N VAL A 23 -2.85 -3.40 17.49
CA VAL A 23 -4.00 -3.76 16.65
C VAL A 23 -3.86 -5.26 16.36
N VAL A 24 -4.61 -6.10 17.07
CA VAL A 24 -4.82 -7.51 16.71
C VAL A 24 -6.28 -7.63 16.29
N TRP A 25 -6.47 -7.88 14.99
CA TRP A 25 -7.76 -8.07 14.36
C TRP A 25 -8.18 -9.54 14.50
N ALA A 26 -9.35 -9.80 15.09
CA ALA A 26 -10.06 -11.08 15.00
C ALA A 26 -11.57 -10.82 15.13
N ALA A 27 -12.33 -11.23 14.12
CA ALA A 27 -13.77 -11.03 14.01
C ALA A 27 -14.59 -12.20 14.62
N PRO A 28 -15.79 -11.96 15.17
CA PRO A 28 -16.73 -13.04 15.49
C PRO A 28 -17.92 -13.16 14.50
N GLU A 29 -18.28 -14.43 14.29
CA GLU A 29 -19.38 -15.03 13.52
C GLU A 29 -20.79 -14.52 13.85
N ALA A 30 -21.68 -14.68 12.86
CA ALA A 30 -23.03 -14.10 12.73
C ALA A 30 -24.19 -14.94 13.31
N ALA A 31 -25.31 -14.25 13.64
CA ALA A 31 -26.72 -14.66 13.44
C ALA A 31 -27.67 -13.45 13.68
N LYS A 32 -28.26 -12.80 12.65
CA LYS A 32 -29.59 -13.01 11.98
C LYS A 32 -30.81 -12.66 12.88
N GLU A 33 -31.82 -11.83 12.53
CA GLU A 33 -32.42 -11.36 11.26
C GLU A 33 -33.19 -10.00 11.40
N ALA A 34 -33.39 -9.24 10.31
CA ALA A 34 -34.70 -8.77 9.75
C ALA A 34 -34.52 -7.67 8.66
N VAL A 35 -35.37 -7.72 7.62
CA VAL A 35 -35.19 -7.15 6.26
C VAL A 35 -36.03 -5.88 6.01
N VAL A 36 -35.43 -4.85 5.39
CA VAL A 36 -36.06 -3.93 4.40
C VAL A 36 -34.94 -3.47 3.42
N GLY A 37 -35.08 -3.80 2.14
CA GLY A 37 -33.96 -3.82 1.18
C GLY A 37 -33.63 -2.49 0.49
N GLU A 38 -32.40 -2.02 0.68
CA GLU A 38 -31.77 -0.92 -0.05
C GLU A 38 -30.42 -1.41 -0.61
N ASN A 39 -30.15 -1.13 -1.90
CA ASN A 39 -28.99 -1.64 -2.61
C ASN A 39 -27.73 -0.84 -2.27
N MET A 40 -27.13 -1.15 -1.12
CA MET A 40 -25.73 -0.86 -0.81
C MET A 40 -24.86 -2.01 -1.32
N ALA A 41 -23.87 -1.71 -2.16
CA ALA A 41 -22.85 -2.68 -2.53
C ALA A 41 -21.87 -2.80 -1.35
N GLU A 42 -22.14 -3.81 -0.53
CA GLU A 42 -21.41 -4.18 0.67
C GLU A 42 -20.05 -4.79 0.30
N GLU A 43 -18.99 -4.13 0.77
CA GLU A 43 -17.60 -4.57 0.69
C GLU A 43 -17.43 -5.79 1.61
N THR A 44 -17.53 -6.98 1.02
CA THR A 44 -17.25 -8.23 1.72
C THR A 44 -15.74 -8.44 1.75
N ALA A 45 -15.16 -8.44 2.96
CA ALA A 45 -13.79 -8.88 3.18
C ALA A 45 -13.70 -10.37 2.82
N ALA A 46 -13.31 -10.65 1.58
CA ALA A 46 -13.10 -12.00 1.10
C ALA A 46 -11.95 -12.65 1.89
N GLU A 47 -12.21 -13.78 2.56
CA GLU A 47 -11.15 -14.69 2.99
C GLU A 47 -10.38 -15.12 1.74
N GLN A 48 -9.22 -14.51 1.51
CA GLN A 48 -8.36 -14.85 0.38
C GLN A 48 -7.63 -16.15 0.71
N SER A 49 -8.21 -17.28 0.31
CA SER A 49 -7.45 -18.52 0.14
C SER A 49 -6.23 -18.23 -0.75
N PRO A 50 -5.05 -18.83 -0.52
CA PRO A 50 -3.87 -18.56 -1.33
C PRO A 50 -4.16 -18.85 -2.81
N VAL A 51 -4.30 -17.78 -3.59
CA VAL A 51 -4.54 -17.87 -5.04
C VAL A 51 -3.18 -17.93 -5.72
N LYS A 52 -2.92 -19.02 -6.45
CA LYS A 52 -1.74 -19.11 -7.31
C LYS A 52 -1.98 -18.26 -8.56
N LEU A 53 -1.25 -17.17 -8.68
CA LEU A 53 -1.22 -16.35 -9.88
C LEU A 53 -0.15 -16.89 -10.83
N THR A 54 -0.51 -17.12 -12.08
CA THR A 54 0.43 -17.45 -13.16
C THR A 54 0.28 -16.39 -14.24
N THR A 55 1.35 -15.67 -14.52
CA THR A 55 1.39 -14.64 -15.56
C THR A 55 1.84 -15.27 -16.88
N ARG A 56 1.46 -14.66 -18.01
CA ARG A 56 1.99 -15.04 -19.33
C ARG A 56 3.48 -14.74 -19.40
N GLU A 57 4.24 -15.56 -20.12
CA GLU A 57 5.63 -15.25 -20.44
C GLU A 57 5.68 -13.96 -21.27
N ILE A 58 6.53 -13.01 -20.87
CA ILE A 58 6.70 -11.73 -21.55
C ILE A 58 8.11 -11.69 -22.11
N THR A 59 8.24 -11.62 -23.43
CA THR A 59 9.53 -11.45 -24.10
C THR A 59 9.75 -10.00 -24.48
N ILE A 60 10.85 -9.39 -24.02
CA ILE A 60 11.25 -8.02 -24.40
C ILE A 60 12.60 -8.07 -25.11
N MET A 61 12.66 -7.46 -26.30
CA MET A 61 13.93 -7.24 -26.99
C MET A 61 14.58 -5.97 -26.45
N VAL A 62 15.74 -6.09 -25.83
CA VAL A 62 16.49 -4.94 -25.30
C VAL A 62 17.08 -4.13 -26.45
N LEU A 63 16.92 -2.81 -26.37
CA LEU A 63 17.38 -1.85 -27.37
C LEU A 63 18.29 -0.79 -26.73
N GLU A 64 19.09 -0.11 -27.54
CA GLU A 64 19.74 1.13 -27.12
C GLU A 64 18.68 2.23 -26.96
N PRO A 65 18.75 3.05 -25.89
CA PRO A 65 17.77 4.09 -25.63
C PRO A 65 17.82 5.18 -26.70
N ASP A 66 16.64 5.55 -27.21
CA ASP A 66 16.43 6.69 -28.11
C ASP A 66 15.84 7.90 -27.35
N GLU A 67 15.54 8.99 -28.06
CA GLU A 67 15.02 10.23 -27.44
C GLU A 67 13.65 10.08 -26.77
N GLU A 68 12.90 9.00 -27.08
CA GLU A 68 11.60 8.70 -26.48
C GLU A 68 11.74 7.98 -25.13
N ALA A 69 12.94 7.48 -24.80
CA ALA A 69 13.19 6.74 -23.57
C ALA A 69 13.31 7.69 -22.36
N VAL A 70 12.25 7.75 -21.55
CA VAL A 70 12.22 8.54 -20.31
C VAL A 70 12.74 7.72 -19.13
N PHE A 71 13.94 8.02 -18.67
CA PHE A 71 14.54 7.47 -17.46
C PHE A 71 14.42 8.48 -16.29
N PRO A 72 14.43 8.01 -15.03
CA PRO A 72 14.45 8.92 -13.89
C PRO A 72 15.71 9.79 -13.87
N GLU A 73 15.59 11.05 -13.43
CA GLU A 73 16.68 12.04 -13.49
C GLU A 73 17.97 11.60 -12.76
N ASN A 74 17.84 10.77 -11.73
CA ASN A 74 18.96 10.25 -10.94
C ASN A 74 19.38 8.82 -11.37
N ALA A 75 19.05 8.42 -12.60
CA ALA A 75 19.45 7.13 -13.17
C ALA A 75 20.96 7.06 -13.42
N ARG A 76 21.62 6.02 -12.91
CA ARG A 76 23.01 5.70 -13.23
C ARG A 76 23.08 4.53 -14.21
N GLN A 77 23.76 4.73 -15.33
CA GLN A 77 24.04 3.67 -16.28
C GLN A 77 24.95 2.60 -15.67
N VAL A 78 24.57 1.33 -15.85
CA VAL A 78 25.30 0.16 -15.37
C VAL A 78 25.26 -0.95 -16.42
N VAL A 79 26.22 -1.87 -16.36
CA VAL A 79 26.17 -3.10 -17.17
C VAL A 79 25.77 -4.24 -16.26
N VAL A 80 24.57 -4.78 -16.49
CA VAL A 80 23.99 -5.88 -15.70
C VAL A 80 23.96 -7.14 -16.56
N ASN A 81 24.14 -8.29 -15.92
CA ASN A 81 23.97 -9.58 -16.59
C ASN A 81 22.52 -10.05 -16.40
N ILE A 82 21.72 -9.97 -17.47
CA ILE A 82 20.32 -10.39 -17.49
C ILE A 82 20.24 -11.65 -18.35
N ASP A 83 19.83 -12.77 -17.76
CA ASP A 83 19.69 -14.07 -18.44
C ASP A 83 20.93 -14.52 -19.24
N GLY A 84 22.13 -14.21 -18.73
CA GLY A 84 23.41 -14.59 -19.36
C GLY A 84 23.92 -13.60 -20.41
N ASN A 85 23.15 -12.55 -20.71
CA ASN A 85 23.53 -11.49 -21.63
C ASN A 85 23.95 -10.23 -20.87
N ARG A 86 25.04 -9.60 -21.30
CA ARG A 86 25.45 -8.28 -20.79
C ARG A 86 24.57 -7.22 -21.41
N VAL A 87 23.76 -6.58 -20.58
CA VAL A 87 22.81 -5.55 -20.98
C VAL A 87 23.20 -4.24 -20.31
N THR A 88 23.12 -3.16 -21.08
CA THR A 88 23.19 -1.79 -20.53
C THR A 88 21.86 -1.47 -19.88
N GLY A 89 21.87 -1.25 -18.57
CA GLY A 89 20.72 -0.86 -17.78
C GLY A 89 20.98 0.39 -16.96
N TYR A 90 19.98 0.79 -16.18
CA TYR A 90 20.01 2.00 -15.36
C TYR A 90 19.47 1.71 -13.96
N LEU A 91 20.22 2.07 -12.93
CA LEU A 91 19.76 1.97 -11.53
C LEU A 91 19.24 3.32 -11.07
N GLN A 92 18.12 3.31 -10.32
CA GLN A 92 17.54 4.51 -9.75
C GLN A 92 18.03 4.70 -8.31
N GLY A 93 18.88 5.71 -8.08
CA GLY A 93 19.43 6.01 -6.76
C GLY A 93 20.33 4.91 -6.19
N GLU A 94 20.21 4.63 -4.89
CA GLU A 94 20.94 3.56 -4.20
C GLU A 94 20.20 2.21 -4.21
N ASN A 95 18.99 2.19 -4.77
CA ASN A 95 18.14 0.99 -4.77
C ASN A 95 18.67 0.02 -5.83
N ASP A 96 19.30 -1.05 -5.38
CA ASP A 96 19.98 -2.05 -6.21
C ASP A 96 19.07 -3.20 -6.64
N GLY A 97 17.89 -3.36 -6.04
CA GLY A 97 16.98 -4.47 -6.38
C GLY A 97 16.39 -4.42 -7.80
N PHE A 98 16.40 -3.24 -8.46
CA PHE A 98 15.75 -3.06 -9.75
C PHE A 98 16.64 -2.38 -10.78
N CYS A 99 16.65 -2.93 -11.98
CA CYS A 99 17.34 -2.39 -13.14
C CYS A 99 16.34 -1.92 -14.19
N LEU A 100 16.48 -0.69 -14.66
CA LEU A 100 15.72 -0.17 -15.78
C LEU A 100 16.44 -0.47 -17.09
N PHE A 101 15.69 -0.82 -18.13
CA PHE A 101 16.23 -1.02 -19.48
C PHE A 101 15.21 -0.58 -20.53
N TYR A 102 15.71 -0.17 -21.69
CA TYR A 102 14.85 0.17 -22.82
C TYR A 102 14.66 -1.06 -23.71
N GLY A 103 13.44 -1.29 -24.16
CA GLY A 103 13.17 -2.44 -25.01
C GLY A 103 11.84 -2.37 -25.74
N MET A 104 11.62 -3.35 -26.61
CA MET A 104 10.44 -3.48 -27.43
C MET A 104 9.68 -4.77 -27.08
N ASN A 105 8.37 -4.66 -26.89
CA ASN A 105 7.51 -5.81 -26.66
C ASN A 105 7.17 -6.58 -27.96
N GLU A 106 6.48 -7.71 -27.81
CA GLU A 106 6.01 -8.56 -28.91
C GLU A 106 5.07 -7.84 -29.89
N SER A 107 4.41 -6.76 -29.45
CA SER A 107 3.55 -5.92 -30.30
C SER A 107 4.34 -4.85 -31.07
N GLY A 108 5.66 -4.79 -30.91
CA GLY A 108 6.52 -3.79 -31.55
C GLY A 108 6.53 -2.42 -30.86
N GLN A 109 5.93 -2.31 -29.67
CA GLN A 109 5.90 -1.07 -28.90
C GLN A 109 7.15 -0.97 -28.03
N LYS A 110 7.79 0.20 -28.03
CA LYS A 110 8.98 0.47 -27.24
C LYS A 110 8.62 1.15 -25.93
N HIS A 111 9.19 0.68 -24.83
CA HIS A 111 9.00 1.25 -23.50
C HIS A 111 10.26 1.06 -22.65
N VAL A 112 10.34 1.84 -21.57
CA VAL A 112 11.26 1.54 -20.48
C VAL A 112 10.62 0.48 -19.59
N TYR A 113 11.41 -0.51 -19.20
CA TYR A 113 11.01 -1.62 -18.36
C TYR A 113 11.84 -1.63 -17.08
N ARG A 114 11.22 -2.11 -16.01
CA ARG A 114 11.84 -2.41 -14.73
C ARG A 114 12.03 -3.92 -14.64
N TYR A 115 13.26 -4.34 -14.43
CA TYR A 115 13.67 -5.70 -14.16
C TYR A 115 13.96 -5.85 -12.68
N ASP A 116 13.31 -6.81 -12.04
CA ASP A 116 13.66 -7.25 -10.69
C ASP A 116 14.87 -8.19 -10.77
N LEU A 117 15.97 -7.83 -10.10
CA LEU A 117 17.21 -8.64 -10.14
C LEU A 117 17.11 -9.92 -9.31
N GLU A 118 16.21 -9.97 -8.32
CA GLU A 118 16.03 -11.11 -7.42
C GLU A 118 14.98 -12.08 -7.97
N GLU A 119 13.79 -11.56 -8.26
CA GLU A 119 12.62 -12.35 -8.70
C GLU A 119 12.56 -12.54 -10.22
N ARG A 120 13.43 -11.86 -10.97
CA ARG A 120 13.51 -11.91 -12.45
C ARG A 120 12.19 -11.60 -13.15
N THR A 121 11.44 -10.66 -12.58
CA THR A 121 10.17 -10.19 -13.16
C THR A 121 10.39 -8.93 -13.99
N ILE A 122 9.60 -8.79 -15.06
CA ILE A 122 9.60 -7.62 -15.93
C ILE A 122 8.29 -6.86 -15.72
N GLN A 123 8.40 -5.55 -15.50
CA GLN A 123 7.26 -4.64 -15.39
C GLN A 123 7.51 -3.39 -16.25
N ARG A 124 6.45 -2.74 -16.72
CA ARG A 124 6.58 -1.47 -17.46
C ARG A 124 6.94 -0.35 -16.48
N TYR A 125 7.98 0.42 -16.79
CA TYR A 125 8.30 1.62 -16.03
C TYR A 125 7.33 2.74 -16.41
N VAL A 126 6.81 3.43 -15.41
CA VAL A 126 5.95 4.61 -15.56
C VAL A 126 6.67 5.73 -14.81
N PRO A 127 7.13 6.78 -15.50
CA PRO A 127 7.82 7.89 -14.86
C PRO A 127 6.85 8.64 -13.93
N ASP A 128 7.39 9.21 -12.85
CA ASP A 128 6.59 9.94 -11.88
C ASP A 128 5.89 11.18 -12.50
N SER A 129 6.40 11.68 -13.63
CA SER A 129 5.78 12.75 -14.42
C SER A 129 4.41 12.38 -14.98
N ASP A 130 4.09 11.09 -15.11
CA ASP A 130 2.79 10.62 -15.57
C ASP A 130 1.70 10.78 -14.49
N PHE A 131 2.09 11.01 -13.23
CA PHE A 131 1.15 11.42 -12.19
C PHE A 131 0.86 12.91 -12.32
N THR A 132 -0.35 13.24 -12.75
CA THR A 132 -0.80 14.63 -12.79
C THR A 132 -0.90 15.19 -11.38
N GLN A 133 -0.68 16.51 -11.22
CA GLN A 133 -0.93 17.19 -9.94
C GLN A 133 -2.35 16.91 -9.42
N GLN A 134 -3.32 16.79 -10.32
CA GLN A 134 -4.69 16.40 -10.01
C GLN A 134 -4.80 15.01 -9.38
N MET A 135 -3.98 14.03 -9.78
CA MET A 135 -3.95 12.71 -9.12
C MET A 135 -3.40 12.81 -7.69
N TYR A 136 -2.36 13.61 -7.47
CA TYR A 136 -1.85 13.87 -6.13
C TYR A 136 -2.89 14.57 -5.25
N ASP A 137 -3.53 15.63 -5.76
CA ASP A 137 -4.57 16.36 -5.05
C ASP A 137 -5.75 15.43 -4.70
N ASN A 138 -6.17 14.58 -5.64
CA ASN A 138 -7.24 13.62 -5.39
C ASN A 138 -6.85 12.56 -4.34
N ALA A 139 -5.62 12.05 -4.39
CA ALA A 139 -5.13 11.11 -3.39
C ALA A 139 -5.08 11.76 -2.00
N MET A 140 -4.62 13.00 -1.92
CA MET A 140 -4.51 13.73 -0.65
C MET A 140 -5.89 14.10 -0.10
N ASN A 141 -6.81 14.56 -0.95
CA ASN A 141 -8.20 14.85 -0.54
C ASN A 141 -8.90 13.60 0.00
N ARG A 142 -8.67 12.43 -0.62
CA ARG A 142 -9.23 11.16 -0.11
C ARG A 142 -8.63 10.79 1.24
N TYR A 143 -7.33 10.99 1.42
CA TYR A 143 -6.67 10.76 2.70
C TYR A 143 -7.23 11.67 3.80
N ASP A 144 -7.33 12.97 3.54
CA ASP A 144 -7.82 13.95 4.50
C ASP A 144 -9.28 13.67 4.89
N HIS A 145 -10.12 13.32 3.90
CA HIS A 145 -11.50 12.92 4.15
C HIS A 145 -11.59 11.70 5.07
N LEU A 146 -10.81 10.66 4.77
CA LEU A 146 -10.81 9.44 5.58
C LEU A 146 -10.28 9.71 6.99
N ALA A 147 -9.23 10.52 7.12
CA ALA A 147 -8.68 10.92 8.41
C ALA A 147 -9.70 11.72 9.24
N ASP A 148 -10.46 12.62 8.60
CA ASP A 148 -11.51 13.38 9.28
C ASP A 148 -12.65 12.47 9.75
N GLU A 149 -13.14 11.56 8.90
CA GLU A 149 -14.16 10.56 9.26
C GLU A 149 -13.73 9.71 10.47
N TYR A 150 -12.49 9.20 10.47
CA TYR A 150 -11.94 8.48 11.62
C TYR A 150 -11.91 9.35 12.88
N SER A 151 -11.57 10.63 12.75
CA SER A 151 -11.54 11.57 13.86
C SER A 151 -12.94 11.82 14.45
N GLN A 152 -13.95 11.93 13.58
CA GLN A 152 -15.35 12.12 13.97
C GLN A 152 -15.90 10.87 14.67
N LEU A 153 -15.66 9.68 14.10
CA LEU A 153 -16.03 8.40 14.72
C LEU A 153 -15.39 8.27 16.12
N ARG A 154 -14.11 8.60 16.26
CA ARG A 154 -13.42 8.58 17.55
C ARG A 154 -14.09 9.49 18.57
N ARG A 155 -14.50 10.71 18.18
CA ARG A 155 -15.22 11.64 19.08
C ARG A 155 -16.56 11.06 19.50
N LEU A 156 -17.31 10.45 18.58
CA LEU A 156 -18.59 9.81 18.90
C LEU A 156 -18.41 8.66 19.89
N PHE A 157 -17.41 7.80 19.69
CA PHE A 157 -17.10 6.72 20.63
C PHE A 157 -16.75 7.25 22.03
N VAL A 158 -15.95 8.32 22.12
CA VAL A 158 -15.62 8.96 23.40
C VAL A 158 -16.87 9.52 24.08
N MET A 159 -17.73 10.22 23.34
CA MET A 159 -18.98 10.77 23.87
C MET A 159 -19.94 9.68 24.37
N LEU A 160 -20.07 8.58 23.63
CA LEU A 160 -20.88 7.44 24.01
C LEU A 160 -20.34 6.76 25.28
N ALA A 161 -19.02 6.56 25.36
CA ALA A 161 -18.38 5.99 26.54
C ALA A 161 -18.60 6.87 27.78
N LEU A 162 -18.43 8.19 27.66
CA LEU A 162 -18.70 9.15 28.75
C LEU A 162 -20.16 9.14 29.18
N ALA A 163 -21.11 9.11 28.23
CA ALA A 163 -22.53 9.04 28.52
C ALA A 163 -22.92 7.73 29.24
N SER A 164 -22.28 6.61 28.88
CA SER A 164 -22.50 5.31 29.54
C SER A 164 -21.92 5.27 30.96
N ALA A 165 -20.83 5.99 31.24
CA ALA A 165 -20.21 6.05 32.55
C ALA A 165 -20.91 7.01 33.54
N LEU A 166 -21.75 7.91 33.03
CA LEU A 166 -22.56 8.83 33.85
C LEU A 166 -23.90 8.24 34.31
N ARG A 167 -24.24 7.03 33.88
CA ARG A 167 -25.48 6.32 34.18
C ARG A 167 -25.27 5.27 35.27
#